data_AF-A0A0A1E9N9-F1
#
_entry.id   AF-A0A0A1E9N9-F1
#
_cell.length_a   1.000
_cell.length_b   1.000
_cell.length_c   1.000
_cell.angle_alpha   90.00
_cell.angle_beta   90.00
_cell.angle_gamma   90.00
#
_symmetry.space_group_name_H-M   'P 1'
#
loop_
_entity.id
_entity.type
_entity.pdbx_description
1 polymer ?
#
loop_
_entity_poly.entity_id
_entity_poly.type
_entity_poly.pdbx_seq_one_letter_code
_entity_poly.pdbx_strand_id
1 'polypeptide(L)'
;ADVAAHLDQIELMSDVNADVPFGYSEQHFVLSDPTGRCVVIEPSEHPLKLIDNPLGIMTNMPKFDHQLERLQDYLDFTPDFLNGTLAPNTFHVTTGKLSGKKTPPGAYTPKGRYVRA
;
A
#
# COMPACT_ATOMS: atom_id res chain seq x y z
N ALA A 1 14.56 -4.72 5.88
CA ALA A 1 15.23 -4.21 7.11
C ALA A 1 16.16 -3.03 6.81
N ASP A 2 17.01 -3.15 5.80
CA ASP A 2 18.00 -2.13 5.42
C ASP A 2 17.42 -0.73 5.15
N VAL A 3 16.42 -0.63 4.28
CA VAL A 3 15.74 0.66 3.98
C VAL A 3 15.14 1.30 5.23
N ALA A 4 14.61 0.51 6.17
CA ALA A 4 14.05 1.05 7.41
C ALA A 4 15.12 1.65 8.33
N ALA A 5 16.35 1.11 8.30
CA ALA A 5 17.47 1.58 9.10
C ALA A 5 18.14 2.86 8.56
N HIS A 6 17.87 3.20 7.29
CA HIS A 6 18.49 4.33 6.60
C HIS A 6 17.47 5.31 6.01
N LEU A 7 16.18 5.18 6.34
CA LEU A 7 15.12 5.99 5.74
C LEU A 7 15.29 7.48 6.05
N ASP A 8 15.84 7.79 7.22
CA ASP A 8 16.18 9.14 7.68
C ASP A 8 17.34 9.79 6.90
N GLN A 9 18.10 8.99 6.15
CA GLN A 9 19.19 9.46 5.28
C GLN A 9 18.72 9.70 3.85
N ILE A 10 17.44 9.44 3.55
CA ILE A 10 16.86 9.56 2.22
C ILE A 10 15.95 10.77 2.16
N GLU A 11 16.22 11.65 1.21
CA GLU A 11 15.35 12.78 0.87
C GLU A 11 14.99 12.73 -0.62
N LEU A 12 13.71 12.90 -0.93
CA LEU A 12 13.24 12.98 -2.31
C LEU A 12 13.23 14.44 -2.74
N MET A 13 14.01 14.73 -3.79
CA MET A 13 14.16 16.07 -4.33
C MET A 13 13.21 16.28 -5.51
N SER A 14 12.63 17.48 -5.57
CA SER A 14 11.89 17.91 -6.76
C SER A 14 12.85 18.28 -7.91
N ASP A 15 12.30 18.26 -9.13
CA ASP A 15 12.96 18.68 -10.38
C ASP A 15 13.33 20.19 -10.41
N VAL A 16 12.80 21.01 -9.50
CA VAL A 16 12.86 22.49 -9.55
C VAL A 16 14.27 23.07 -9.82
N ASN A 17 15.32 22.42 -9.32
CA ASN A 17 16.72 22.85 -9.52
C ASN A 17 17.57 21.81 -10.26
N ALA A 18 16.96 20.90 -11.01
CA ALA A 18 17.69 19.86 -11.73
C ALA A 18 18.30 20.40 -13.03
N ASP A 19 19.57 20.06 -13.29
CA ASP A 19 20.24 20.39 -14.57
C ASP A 19 19.58 19.69 -15.76
N VAL A 20 18.96 18.53 -15.51
CA VAL A 20 18.20 17.75 -16.47
C VAL A 20 16.76 17.64 -15.97
N PRO A 21 15.76 18.14 -16.72
CA PRO A 21 14.37 17.98 -16.34
C PRO A 21 13.93 16.51 -16.41
N PHE A 22 13.34 16.02 -15.32
CA PHE A 22 12.77 14.68 -15.19
C PHE A 22 11.24 14.71 -15.15
N GLY A 23 10.64 15.89 -14.96
CA GLY A 23 9.19 16.11 -14.93
C GLY A 23 8.53 15.88 -13.56
N TYR A 24 7.22 16.14 -13.50
CA TYR A 24 6.43 16.06 -12.27
C TYR A 24 5.78 14.68 -12.11
N SER A 25 6.60 13.65 -11.98
CA SER A 25 6.08 12.31 -11.76
C SER A 25 5.65 12.11 -10.30
N GLU A 26 4.36 11.97 -10.06
CA GLU A 26 3.82 11.59 -8.75
C GLU A 26 3.98 10.08 -8.55
N GLN A 27 4.90 9.69 -7.66
CA GLN A 27 5.22 8.28 -7.39
C GLN A 27 5.00 7.94 -5.92
N HIS A 28 4.67 6.68 -5.70
CA HIS A 28 4.85 6.00 -4.42
C HIS A 28 5.68 4.75 -4.67
N PHE A 29 6.24 4.18 -3.62
CA PHE A 29 7.13 3.03 -3.73
C PHE A 29 6.58 1.86 -2.94
N VAL A 30 6.65 0.67 -3.51
CA VAL A 30 6.40 -0.59 -2.83
C VAL A 30 7.72 -1.32 -2.74
N LEU A 31 8.09 -1.76 -1.54
CA LEU A 31 9.28 -2.55 -1.31
C LEU A 31 8.90 -3.89 -0.70
N SER A 32 9.53 -4.94 -1.20
CA SER A 32 9.38 -6.30 -0.71
C SER A 32 10.78 -6.90 -0.53
N ASP A 33 10.96 -7.73 0.49
CA ASP A 33 12.23 -8.44 0.72
C ASP A 33 12.03 -9.97 0.74
N PRO A 34 13.11 -10.78 0.78
CA PRO A 34 13.00 -12.25 0.76
C PRO A 34 12.27 -12.87 1.95
N THR A 35 12.04 -12.13 3.05
CA THR A 35 11.17 -12.58 4.14
C THR A 35 9.69 -12.50 3.75
N GLY A 36 9.42 -11.77 2.67
CA GLY A 36 8.11 -11.47 2.14
C GLY A 36 7.37 -10.38 2.92
N ARG A 37 8.07 -9.62 3.76
CA ARG A 37 7.54 -8.34 4.27
C ARG A 37 7.39 -7.38 3.10
N CYS A 38 6.22 -6.77 2.99
CA CYS A 38 5.92 -5.72 2.02
C CYS A 38 5.61 -4.41 2.74
N VAL A 39 6.11 -3.29 2.21
CA VAL A 39 5.93 -1.95 2.75
C VAL A 39 5.68 -0.95 1.64
N VAL A 40 4.97 0.13 1.96
CA VAL A 40 4.68 1.26 1.07
C VAL A 40 5.36 2.52 1.60
N ILE A 41 5.89 3.35 0.70
CA ILE A 41 6.33 4.72 0.96
C ILE A 41 5.51 5.67 0.09
N GLU A 42 4.78 6.57 0.72
CA GLU A 42 4.05 7.65 0.05
C GLU A 42 4.74 8.99 0.37
N PRO A 43 5.38 9.67 -0.60
CA PRO A 43 6.14 10.89 -0.38
C PRO A 43 5.25 12.14 -0.29
N SER A 44 4.15 12.01 0.45
CA SER A 44 3.20 13.09 0.71
C SER A 44 3.44 13.78 2.06
N GLU A 45 4.33 13.23 2.89
CA GLU A 45 4.66 13.70 4.23
C GLU A 45 6.16 13.61 4.46
N HIS A 46 6.69 14.56 5.25
CA HIS A 46 8.06 14.53 5.76
C HIS A 46 8.04 14.41 7.30
N PRO A 47 8.93 13.58 7.89
CA PRO A 47 9.87 12.67 7.23
C PRO A 47 9.15 11.53 6.48
N LEU A 48 9.86 10.87 5.55
CA LEU A 48 9.36 9.68 4.87
C LEU A 48 8.99 8.61 5.89
N LYS A 49 7.91 7.87 5.62
CA LYS A 49 7.42 6.79 6.49
C LYS A 49 7.29 5.50 5.71
N LEU A 50 7.60 4.39 6.38
CA LEU A 50 7.24 3.06 5.91
C LEU A 50 5.88 2.69 6.48
N ILE A 51 4.97 2.29 5.61
CA ILE A 51 3.64 1.79 5.96
C ILE A 51 3.65 0.29 5.67
N ASP A 52 3.34 -0.55 6.66
CA ASP A 52 3.27 -1.99 6.42
C ASP A 52 2.12 -2.33 5.46
N ASN A 53 2.41 -3.16 4.46
CA ASN A 53 1.46 -3.64 3.47
C ASN A 53 1.33 -5.16 3.57
N PRO A 54 0.58 -5.68 4.56
CA PRO A 54 0.47 -7.12 4.79
C PRO A 54 -0.25 -7.87 3.65
N LEU A 55 -0.95 -7.15 2.77
CA LEU A 55 -1.62 -7.74 1.60
C LEU A 55 -0.73 -7.80 0.36
N GLY A 56 0.37 -7.03 0.32
CA GLY A 56 1.26 -6.96 -0.83
C GLY A 56 0.62 -6.33 -2.08
N ILE A 57 -0.51 -5.64 -1.94
CA ILE A 57 -1.24 -5.00 -3.05
C ILE A 57 -1.03 -3.49 -2.99
N MET A 58 -0.75 -2.85 -4.12
CA MET A 58 -0.73 -1.39 -4.26
C MET A 58 -1.08 -1.03 -5.71
N THR A 59 -1.73 0.12 -5.93
CA THR A 59 -2.03 0.60 -7.29
C THR A 59 -1.58 2.03 -7.55
N ASN A 60 -2.49 3.01 -7.51
CA ASN A 60 -2.22 4.45 -7.63
C ASN A 60 -3.09 5.14 -6.58
N MET A 61 -3.43 6.41 -6.75
CA MET A 61 -4.30 7.13 -5.82
C MET A 61 -5.64 6.43 -5.52
N PRO A 62 -6.19 6.56 -4.30
CA PRO A 62 -5.81 7.46 -3.19
C PRO A 62 -4.66 6.92 -2.32
N LYS A 63 -4.38 7.58 -1.17
CA LYS A 63 -3.42 7.08 -0.17
C LYS A 63 -3.68 5.61 0.21
N PHE A 64 -2.63 4.90 0.58
CA PHE A 64 -2.68 3.45 0.82
C PHE A 64 -3.67 3.04 1.92
N ASP A 65 -3.78 3.81 3.00
CA ASP A 65 -4.76 3.62 4.07
C ASP A 65 -6.20 3.57 3.53
N HIS A 66 -6.57 4.52 2.67
CA HIS A 66 -7.88 4.55 2.02
C HIS A 66 -8.08 3.43 1.00
N GLN A 67 -7.01 2.93 0.38
CA GLN A 67 -7.09 1.74 -0.46
C GLN A 67 -7.45 0.52 0.40
N LEU A 68 -6.79 0.34 1.56
CA LEU A 68 -7.04 -0.75 2.50
C LEU A 68 -8.44 -0.67 3.14
N GLU A 69 -8.84 0.50 3.65
CA GLU A 69 -10.16 0.74 4.24
C GLU A 69 -11.29 0.34 3.28
N ARG A 70 -11.13 0.65 1.99
CA ARG A 70 -12.17 0.36 1.00
C ARG A 70 -12.37 -1.13 0.73
N LEU A 71 -11.42 -2.00 1.06
CA LEU A 71 -11.67 -3.44 0.96
C LEU A 71 -12.78 -3.91 1.90
N GLN A 72 -13.07 -3.16 2.98
CA GLN A 72 -14.15 -3.49 3.92
C GLN A 72 -15.55 -3.42 3.27
N ASP A 73 -15.69 -2.71 2.14
CA ASP A 73 -16.93 -2.72 1.34
C ASP A 73 -17.17 -4.08 0.65
N TYR A 74 -16.13 -4.87 0.43
CA TYR A 74 -16.13 -6.08 -0.40
C TYR A 74 -15.89 -7.36 0.42
N LEU A 75 -15.24 -7.24 1.57
CA LEU A 75 -14.87 -8.37 2.44
C LEU A 75 -14.78 -7.90 3.90
N ASP A 76 -14.77 -8.84 4.84
CA ASP A 76 -14.55 -8.57 6.26
C ASP A 76 -13.21 -9.18 6.68
N PHE A 77 -12.33 -8.38 7.28
CA PHE A 77 -11.05 -8.84 7.80
C PHE A 77 -11.21 -9.57 9.14
N THR A 78 -10.28 -10.48 9.45
CA THR A 78 -10.22 -11.11 10.77
C THR A 78 -9.74 -10.12 11.83
N PRO A 79 -10.11 -10.30 13.12
CA PRO A 79 -9.58 -9.48 14.21
C PRO A 79 -8.05 -9.47 14.26
N ASP A 80 -7.41 -10.61 14.00
CA ASP A 80 -5.95 -10.72 13.99
C ASP A 80 -5.30 -9.86 12.89
N PHE A 81 -5.92 -9.80 11.70
CA PHE A 81 -5.46 -8.91 10.64
C PHE A 81 -5.59 -7.43 11.04
N LEU A 82 -6.75 -7.05 11.57
CA LEU A 82 -7.02 -5.66 12.00
C LEU A 82 -6.10 -5.22 13.14
N ASN A 83 -5.74 -6.14 14.04
CA ASN A 83 -4.83 -5.88 15.15
C ASN A 83 -3.34 -5.96 14.74
N GLY A 84 -3.02 -6.30 13.49
CA GLY A 84 -1.65 -6.43 13.01
C GLY A 84 -0.85 -7.54 13.69
N THR A 85 -1.51 -8.58 14.20
CA THR A 85 -0.85 -9.69 14.93
C THR A 85 -0.42 -10.84 14.02
N LEU A 86 -0.78 -10.79 12.74
CA LEU A 86 -0.45 -11.82 11.76
C LEU A 86 0.99 -11.72 11.28
N ALA A 87 1.61 -12.88 11.03
CA ALA A 87 2.89 -12.94 10.35
C ALA A 87 2.76 -12.45 8.90
N PRO A 88 3.82 -11.89 8.30
CA PRO A 88 3.85 -11.60 6.87
C PRO A 88 3.45 -12.82 6.02
N ASN A 89 2.72 -12.59 4.93
CA ASN A 89 2.20 -13.63 4.02
C ASN A 89 1.24 -14.65 4.65
N THR A 90 0.57 -14.29 5.74
CA THR A 90 -0.53 -15.12 6.27
C THR A 90 -1.66 -15.20 5.24
N PHE A 91 -2.05 -16.42 4.88
CA PHE A 91 -3.22 -16.67 4.04
C PHE A 91 -4.52 -16.53 4.85
N HIS A 92 -5.65 -16.31 4.16
CA HIS A 92 -6.99 -16.26 4.78
C HIS A 92 -7.13 -15.19 5.87
N VAL A 93 -6.76 -13.94 5.55
CA VAL A 93 -6.92 -12.77 6.43
C VAL A 93 -8.34 -12.22 6.52
N THR A 94 -9.31 -12.89 5.88
CA THR A 94 -10.72 -12.47 5.84
C THR A 94 -11.63 -13.55 6.41
N THR A 95 -12.81 -13.16 6.88
CA THR A 95 -13.77 -14.06 7.52
C THR A 95 -14.51 -14.99 6.53
N GLY A 96 -14.37 -14.75 5.22
CA GLY A 96 -15.11 -15.44 4.17
C GLY A 96 -16.61 -15.10 4.07
N LYS A 97 -17.13 -14.22 4.93
CA LYS A 97 -18.53 -13.78 4.88
C LYS A 97 -18.69 -12.71 3.79
N LEU A 98 -19.47 -13.04 2.76
CA LEU A 98 -19.70 -12.16 1.60
C LEU A 98 -21.14 -11.65 1.47
N SER A 99 -22.05 -12.10 2.33
CA SER A 99 -23.45 -11.65 2.32
C SER A 99 -23.53 -10.15 2.57
N GLY A 100 -24.20 -9.41 1.68
CA GLY A 100 -24.35 -7.95 1.77
C GLY A 100 -23.12 -7.14 1.34
N LYS A 101 -22.05 -7.78 0.87
CA LYS A 101 -20.87 -7.10 0.32
C LYS A 101 -21.12 -6.62 -1.12
N LYS A 102 -20.39 -5.58 -1.52
CA LYS A 102 -20.46 -5.04 -2.88
C LYS A 102 -19.83 -6.02 -3.88
N THR A 103 -20.28 -5.96 -5.13
CA THR A 103 -19.61 -6.66 -6.24
C THR A 103 -18.34 -5.92 -6.64
N PRO A 104 -17.18 -6.57 -6.73
CA PRO A 104 -15.94 -5.96 -7.22
C PRO A 104 -16.14 -5.25 -8.57
N PRO A 105 -15.66 -4.00 -8.73
CA PRO A 105 -15.84 -3.25 -9.96
C PRO A 105 -14.92 -3.80 -11.07
N GLY A 106 -15.43 -3.82 -12.32
CA GLY A 106 -14.66 -4.22 -13.51
C GLY A 106 -13.81 -3.12 -14.15
N ALA A 107 -13.91 -1.87 -13.68
CA ALA A 107 -13.22 -0.73 -14.27
C ALA A 107 -11.70 -0.77 -14.09
N TYR A 108 -10.94 -0.18 -15.02
CA TYR A 108 -9.46 -0.10 -14.97
C TYR A 108 -8.91 1.03 -14.09
N THR A 109 -9.79 1.75 -13.39
CA THR A 109 -9.37 2.77 -12.42
C THR A 109 -8.46 2.13 -11.35
N PRO A 110 -7.52 2.89 -10.75
CA PRO A 110 -6.66 2.36 -9.68
C PRO A 110 -7.49 1.71 -8.57
N LYS A 111 -8.53 2.41 -8.16
CA LYS A 111 -9.53 1.96 -7.19
C LYS A 111 -10.15 0.61 -7.53
N GLY A 112 -10.44 0.36 -8.81
CA GLY A 112 -11.04 -0.89 -9.26
C GLY A 112 -10.03 -2.02 -9.41
N ARG A 113 -8.82 -1.71 -9.89
CA ARG A 113 -7.71 -2.67 -9.95
C ARG A 113 -7.32 -3.17 -8.56
N TYR A 114 -7.25 -2.27 -7.57
CA TYR A 114 -6.88 -2.63 -6.19
C TYR A 114 -7.83 -3.64 -5.57
N VAL A 115 -9.14 -3.53 -5.81
CA VAL A 115 -10.14 -4.46 -5.26
C VAL A 115 -10.09 -5.83 -5.94
N ARG A 116 -9.54 -5.94 -7.16
CA ARG A 116 -9.49 -7.20 -7.92
C ARG A 116 -8.20 -7.98 -7.76
N ALA A 117 -7.11 -7.31 -7.37
CA ALA A 117 -5.81 -7.93 -7.11
C ALA A 117 -5.89 -8.78 -5.83
#